data_AF-A0A4U8S8L3-F1
#
_entry.id   AF-A0A4U8S8L3-F1
#
_cell.length_a   1.000
_cell.length_b   1.000
_cell.length_c   1.000
_cell.angle_alpha   90.00
_cell.angle_beta   90.00
_cell.angle_gamma   90.00
#
_symmetry.space_group_name_H-M   'P 1'
#
loop_
_entity.id
_entity.type
_entity.pdbx_description
1 polymer ?
#
loop_
_entity_poly.entity_id
_entity_poly.type
_entity_poly.pdbx_seq_one_letter_code
_entity_poly.pdbx_strand_id
1 'polypeptide(L)'
;MHKTKNSVFIHIRRGDYCSLSWQLEIDYYQKAIAYIQERVENPTFFVFGATDADFVEKLDLGVHFENLGQKDVTQDNHYYDMFLMSACKYGIIANSTYSWWGAYLGRQKDIVIAPAKWISLYKESPQIIPKEWVKVESATKKNPNDK
;
A
#
# COMPACT_ATOMS: atom_id res chain seq x y z
N MET A 1 8.67 -19.95 -7.66
CA MET A 1 8.78 -18.55 -7.18
C MET A 1 10.22 -18.09 -7.33
N HIS A 2 10.49 -17.15 -8.22
CA HIS A 2 11.79 -16.48 -8.23
C HIS A 2 12.00 -15.82 -6.87
N LYS A 3 13.13 -16.12 -6.20
CA LYS A 3 13.55 -15.41 -4.99
C LYS A 3 13.95 -13.99 -5.41
N THR A 4 12.99 -13.08 -5.53
CA THR A 4 13.30 -11.67 -5.75
C THR A 4 13.92 -11.12 -4.46
N LYS A 5 15.21 -10.79 -4.51
CA LYS A 5 15.99 -10.37 -3.34
C LYS A 5 15.45 -9.07 -2.74
N ASN A 6 14.85 -8.22 -3.58
CA ASN A 6 14.32 -6.91 -3.24
C ASN A 6 12.83 -6.79 -3.57
N SER A 7 12.03 -7.71 -3.02
CA SER A 7 10.56 -7.69 -3.13
C SER A 7 9.92 -6.56 -2.34
N VAL A 8 9.05 -5.81 -2.99
CA VAL A 8 8.27 -4.71 -2.41
C VAL A 8 6.80 -5.00 -2.62
N PHE A 9 6.04 -5.20 -1.55
CA PHE A 9 4.58 -5.26 -1.70
C PHE A 9 4.01 -3.83 -1.70
N ILE A 10 2.96 -3.62 -2.49
CA ILE A 10 2.17 -2.40 -2.52
C ILE A 10 0.71 -2.82 -2.30
N HIS A 11 0.10 -2.35 -1.22
CA HIS A 11 -1.31 -2.60 -0.97
C HIS A 11 -2.16 -1.40 -1.37
N ILE A 12 -3.23 -1.63 -2.12
CA ILE A 12 -4.16 -0.61 -2.58
C ILE A 12 -5.54 -0.89 -1.99
N ARG A 13 -5.99 0.01 -1.10
CA ARG A 13 -7.33 -0.06 -0.53
C ARG A 13 -8.25 0.96 -1.21
N ARG A 14 -9.24 0.47 -1.96
CA ARG A 14 -10.18 1.31 -2.70
C ARG A 14 -11.64 0.98 -2.44
N GLY A 15 -12.10 -0.25 -2.68
CA GLY A 15 -13.51 -0.68 -2.64
C GLY A 15 -14.50 0.26 -1.91
N ASP A 16 -14.75 -0.01 -0.63
CA ASP A 16 -15.58 0.82 0.26
C ASP A 16 -14.98 2.21 0.56
N TYR A 17 -13.66 2.37 0.45
CA TYR A 17 -12.98 3.64 0.70
C TYR A 17 -13.31 4.69 -0.36
N CYS A 18 -13.59 4.28 -1.60
CA CYS A 18 -13.95 5.18 -2.69
C CYS A 18 -15.29 5.89 -2.44
N SER A 19 -16.28 5.20 -1.86
CA SER A 19 -17.57 5.82 -1.52
C SER A 19 -17.46 6.78 -0.32
N LEU A 20 -16.51 6.53 0.58
CA LEU A 20 -16.22 7.38 1.74
C LEU A 20 -15.19 8.49 1.46
N SER A 21 -14.60 8.52 0.26
CA SER A 21 -13.48 9.41 -0.10
C SER A 21 -12.25 9.23 0.82
N TRP A 22 -12.00 8.01 1.28
CA TRP A 22 -10.87 7.66 2.16
C TRP A 22 -9.71 7.00 1.42
N GLN A 23 -9.84 6.70 0.13
CA GLN A 23 -8.77 6.13 -0.66
C GLN A 23 -7.57 7.08 -0.74
N LEU A 24 -6.36 6.52 -0.69
CA LEU A 24 -5.15 7.27 -0.98
C LEU A 24 -5.06 7.55 -2.48
N GLU A 25 -4.55 8.74 -2.83
CA GLU A 25 -4.36 9.14 -4.22
C GLU A 25 -3.13 8.46 -4.83
N ILE A 26 -3.09 8.38 -6.16
CA ILE A 26 -1.99 7.72 -6.89
C ILE A 26 -0.63 8.36 -6.55
N ASP A 27 -0.62 9.68 -6.29
CA ASP A 27 0.59 10.43 -5.97
C ASP A 27 1.31 9.91 -4.71
N TYR A 28 0.56 9.39 -3.73
CA TYR A 28 1.14 8.77 -2.54
C TYR A 28 1.99 7.55 -2.92
N TYR A 29 1.44 6.67 -3.75
CA TYR A 29 2.11 5.45 -4.18
C TYR A 29 3.33 5.78 -5.05
N GLN A 30 3.22 6.76 -5.95
CA GLN A 30 4.35 7.20 -6.78
C GLN A 30 5.50 7.78 -5.93
N LYS A 31 5.20 8.62 -4.94
CA LYS A 31 6.22 9.15 -4.01
C LYS A 31 6.86 8.04 -3.17
N ALA A 32 6.06 7.08 -2.70
CA ALA A 32 6.55 5.94 -1.94
C ALA A 32 7.46 5.04 -2.79
N ILE A 33 7.11 4.80 -4.05
CA ILE A 33 7.92 4.05 -5.02
C ILE A 33 9.25 4.77 -5.27
N ALA A 34 9.23 6.08 -5.50
CA ALA A 34 10.45 6.87 -5.68
C ALA A 34 11.39 6.74 -4.47
N TYR A 35 10.85 6.85 -3.25
CA TYR A 35 11.61 6.67 -2.02
C TYR A 35 12.31 5.31 -1.95
N ILE A 36 11.62 4.23 -2.38
CA ILE A 36 12.19 2.88 -2.45
C ILE A 36 13.28 2.81 -3.53
N GLN A 37 13.03 3.31 -4.74
CA GLN A 37 14.00 3.24 -5.85
C GLN A 37 15.31 3.99 -5.56
N GLU A 38 15.27 5.05 -4.76
CA GLU A 38 16.46 5.77 -4.30
C GLU A 38 17.33 4.97 -3.31
N ARG A 39 16.76 3.96 -2.64
CA ARG A 39 17.40 3.24 -1.52
C ARG A 39 17.58 1.75 -1.75
N VAL A 40 16.86 1.19 -2.71
CA VAL A 40 16.81 -0.23 -3.00
C VAL A 40 17.20 -0.43 -4.44
N GLU A 41 18.30 -1.13 -4.66
CA GLU A 41 18.77 -1.50 -5.99
C GLU A 41 17.83 -2.54 -6.62
N ASN A 42 17.36 -2.30 -7.85
CA ASN A 42 16.53 -3.23 -8.63
C ASN A 42 15.31 -3.80 -7.84
N PRO A 43 14.40 -2.95 -7.33
CA PRO A 43 13.23 -3.42 -6.60
C PRO A 43 12.24 -4.10 -7.55
N THR A 44 11.58 -5.16 -7.06
CA THR A 44 10.46 -5.80 -7.77
C THR A 44 9.17 -5.51 -7.01
N PHE A 45 8.20 -4.90 -7.69
CA PHE A 45 6.95 -4.47 -7.09
C PHE A 45 5.83 -5.48 -7.31
N PHE A 46 5.12 -5.80 -6.23
CA PHE A 46 3.95 -6.68 -6.22
C PHE A 46 2.74 -5.93 -5.68
N VAL A 47 1.69 -5.80 -6.47
CA VAL A 47 0.46 -5.10 -6.08
C VAL A 47 -0.58 -6.08 -5.53
N PHE A 48 -1.20 -5.68 -4.42
CA PHE A 48 -2.31 -6.36 -3.76
C PHE A 48 -3.47 -5.35 -3.63
N GLY A 49 -4.54 -5.54 -4.39
CA GLY A 49 -5.64 -4.57 -4.47
C GLY A 49 -6.99 -5.19 -4.80
N ALA A 50 -7.23 -6.41 -4.32
CA ALA A 50 -8.38 -7.26 -4.66
C ALA A 50 -9.75 -6.58 -4.63
N THR A 51 -9.91 -5.54 -3.80
CA THR A 51 -11.19 -4.81 -3.67
C THR A 51 -11.58 -3.97 -4.89
N ASP A 52 -10.70 -3.83 -5.89
CA ASP A 52 -10.95 -3.04 -7.11
C ASP A 52 -10.04 -3.52 -8.26
N ALA A 53 -10.29 -4.74 -8.76
CA ALA A 53 -9.43 -5.38 -9.78
C ALA A 53 -9.36 -4.58 -11.09
N ASP A 54 -10.49 -4.04 -11.56
CA ASP A 54 -10.56 -3.20 -12.76
C ASP A 54 -9.68 -1.95 -12.67
N PHE A 55 -9.61 -1.35 -11.48
CA PHE A 55 -8.71 -0.23 -11.24
C PHE A 55 -7.25 -0.67 -11.28
N VAL A 56 -6.90 -1.78 -10.64
CA VAL A 56 -5.52 -2.29 -10.61
C VAL A 56 -5.03 -2.67 -12.01
N GLU A 57 -5.90 -3.20 -12.88
CA GLU A 57 -5.56 -3.54 -14.27
C GLU A 57 -5.21 -2.30 -15.11
N LYS A 58 -5.75 -1.12 -14.76
CA LYS A 58 -5.51 0.16 -15.45
C LYS A 58 -4.55 1.07 -14.70
N LEU A 59 -4.01 0.61 -13.58
CA LEU A 59 -3.20 1.42 -12.69
C LEU A 59 -1.84 1.69 -13.31
N ASP A 60 -1.47 2.96 -13.35
CA ASP A 60 -0.13 3.41 -13.70
C ASP A 60 0.57 4.01 -12.46
N LEU A 61 1.64 3.36 -12.03
CA LEU A 61 2.50 3.79 -10.93
C LEU A 61 3.83 4.39 -11.41
N GLY A 62 4.02 4.54 -12.73
CA GLY A 62 5.30 4.95 -13.32
C GLY A 62 6.40 3.88 -13.26
N VAL A 63 6.05 2.66 -12.83
CA VAL A 63 6.95 1.50 -12.75
C VAL A 63 6.22 0.23 -13.15
N HIS A 64 6.98 -0.77 -13.60
CA HIS A 64 6.45 -2.11 -13.78
C HIS A 64 6.16 -2.77 -12.43
N PHE A 65 5.02 -3.45 -12.33
CA PHE A 65 4.64 -4.26 -11.18
C PHE A 65 3.91 -5.52 -11.62
N GLU A 66 3.94 -6.56 -10.79
CA GLU A 66 3.11 -7.75 -10.94
C GLU A 66 1.88 -7.64 -10.00
N ASN A 67 0.68 -7.88 -10.51
CA ASN A 67 -0.50 -7.99 -9.65
C ASN A 67 -0.60 -9.43 -9.12
N LEU A 68 -0.37 -9.59 -7.81
CA LEU A 68 -0.46 -10.88 -7.12
C LEU A 68 -1.69 -10.99 -6.20
N GLY A 69 -2.51 -9.93 -6.12
CA GLY A 69 -3.71 -9.95 -5.31
C GLY A 69 -4.73 -10.98 -5.83
N GLN A 70 -5.39 -11.68 -4.92
CA GLN A 70 -6.50 -12.55 -5.28
C GLN A 70 -7.62 -11.72 -5.94
N LYS A 71 -8.20 -12.21 -7.05
CA LYS A 71 -9.33 -11.53 -7.71
C LYS A 71 -10.65 -11.73 -6.95
N ASP A 72 -10.82 -12.89 -6.30
CA ASP A 72 -12.03 -13.27 -5.58
C ASP A 72 -11.73 -13.51 -4.10
N VAL A 73 -11.51 -12.42 -3.35
CA VAL A 73 -11.19 -12.52 -1.91
C VAL A 73 -12.43 -12.97 -1.11
N THR A 74 -12.25 -14.04 -0.34
CA THR A 74 -13.22 -14.64 0.58
C THR A 74 -12.63 -14.75 1.98
N GLN A 75 -13.47 -15.11 2.96
CA GLN A 75 -13.00 -15.40 4.32
C GLN A 75 -11.97 -16.56 4.35
N ASP A 76 -12.00 -17.46 3.38
CA ASP A 76 -11.16 -18.66 3.35
C ASP A 76 -9.86 -18.48 2.55
N ASN A 77 -9.64 -17.34 1.89
CA ASN A 77 -8.44 -17.10 1.08
C ASN A 77 -7.76 -15.75 1.32
N HIS A 78 -8.39 -14.82 2.05
CA HIS A 78 -7.82 -13.49 2.29
C HIS A 78 -6.46 -13.54 3.00
N TYR A 79 -6.12 -14.60 3.72
CA TYR A 79 -4.82 -14.72 4.37
C TYR A 79 -3.67 -14.98 3.38
N TYR A 80 -3.93 -15.44 2.16
CA TYR A 80 -2.86 -15.71 1.18
C TYR A 80 -2.16 -14.42 0.75
N ASP A 81 -2.91 -13.36 0.48
CA ASP A 81 -2.35 -12.04 0.15
C ASP A 81 -1.53 -11.52 1.33
N MET A 82 -2.03 -11.64 2.56
CA MET A 82 -1.29 -11.25 3.76
C MET A 82 0.00 -12.06 3.93
N PHE A 83 -0.04 -13.37 3.67
CA PHE A 83 1.13 -14.23 3.70
C PHE A 83 2.18 -13.75 2.68
N LEU A 84 1.79 -13.46 1.43
CA LEU A 84 2.69 -12.97 0.39
C LEU A 84 3.27 -11.58 0.73
N MET A 85 2.44 -10.66 1.22
CA MET A 85 2.89 -9.35 1.72
C MET A 85 3.91 -9.50 2.87
N SER A 86 3.64 -10.41 3.81
CA SER A 86 4.51 -10.67 4.97
C SER A 86 5.86 -11.28 4.58
N ALA A 87 5.93 -11.96 3.43
CA ALA A 87 7.15 -12.54 2.90
C ALA A 87 8.05 -11.54 2.14
N CYS A 88 7.48 -10.40 1.70
CA CYS A 88 8.26 -9.36 1.01
C CYS A 88 9.28 -8.70 1.94
N LYS A 89 10.35 -8.12 1.35
CA LYS A 89 11.43 -7.48 2.09
C LYS A 89 11.13 -6.02 2.45
N TYR A 90 10.36 -5.34 1.61
CA TYR A 90 9.91 -3.96 1.79
C TYR A 90 8.39 -3.87 1.62
N GLY A 91 7.78 -2.80 2.11
CA GLY A 91 6.33 -2.62 2.02
C GLY A 91 5.90 -1.17 1.82
N ILE A 92 4.89 -0.98 0.97
CA ILE A 92 4.14 0.27 0.83
C ILE A 92 2.70 -0.06 1.21
N ILE A 93 2.27 0.38 2.40
CA ILE A 93 0.94 0.06 2.91
C ILE A 93 -0.09 1.11 2.48
N ALA A 94 -1.36 0.69 2.44
CA ALA A 94 -2.48 1.63 2.43
C ALA A 94 -2.81 2.08 3.87
N ASN A 95 -3.76 2.99 4.01
CA ASN A 95 -4.44 3.32 5.26
C ASN A 95 -5.41 2.21 5.71
N SER A 96 -4.91 0.98 5.79
CA SER A 96 -5.67 -0.22 6.10
C SER A 96 -4.91 -1.07 7.12
N THR A 97 -5.60 -1.49 8.17
CA THR A 97 -5.05 -2.41 9.18
C THR A 97 -4.64 -3.75 8.58
N TYR A 98 -5.26 -4.15 7.46
CA TYR A 98 -4.90 -5.36 6.73
C TYR A 98 -3.47 -5.29 6.18
N SER A 99 -3.10 -4.22 5.46
CA SER A 99 -1.72 -4.02 5.01
C SER A 99 -0.76 -3.66 6.14
N TRP A 100 -1.26 -3.05 7.21
CA TRP A 100 -0.46 -2.82 8.42
C TRP A 100 0.02 -4.14 9.01
N TRP A 101 -0.87 -5.13 9.18
CA TRP A 101 -0.50 -6.46 9.63
C TRP A 101 0.36 -7.20 8.62
N GLY A 102 0.11 -7.05 7.31
CA GLY A 102 1.00 -7.60 6.27
C GLY A 102 2.44 -7.06 6.34
N ALA A 103 2.62 -5.78 6.72
CA ALA A 103 3.94 -5.20 6.95
C ALA A 103 4.58 -5.70 8.24
N TYR A 104 3.80 -5.78 9.32
CA TYR A 104 4.27 -6.05 10.67
C TYR A 104 4.60 -7.53 10.91
N LEU A 105 3.82 -8.43 10.30
CA LEU A 105 3.98 -9.88 10.47
C LEU A 105 5.04 -10.47 9.54
N GLY A 106 5.49 -11.67 9.90
CA GLY A 106 6.37 -12.50 9.09
C GLY A 106 7.81 -12.01 9.09
N ARG A 107 8.38 -11.82 7.90
CA ARG A 107 9.76 -11.34 7.75
C ARG A 107 9.86 -9.89 8.24
N GLN A 108 10.87 -9.59 9.07
CA GLN A 108 11.19 -8.20 9.39
C GLN A 108 11.51 -7.42 8.11
N LYS A 109 10.76 -6.33 7.91
CA LYS A 109 10.92 -5.45 6.75
C LYS A 109 12.07 -4.49 6.98
N ASP A 110 12.85 -4.22 5.94
CA ASP A 110 13.94 -3.24 5.99
C ASP A 110 13.39 -1.81 5.87
N ILE A 111 12.35 -1.62 5.04
CA ILE A 111 11.64 -0.35 4.87
C ILE A 111 10.14 -0.64 4.76
N VAL A 112 9.35 0.09 5.56
CA VAL A 112 7.90 0.18 5.40
C VAL A 112 7.52 1.63 5.23
N ILE A 113 6.75 1.93 4.19
CA ILE A 113 6.20 3.25 3.91
C ILE A 113 4.70 3.22 4.22
N ALA A 114 4.27 4.17 5.03
CA ALA A 114 2.89 4.38 5.43
C ALA A 114 2.41 5.79 5.06
N PRO A 115 1.10 6.01 4.89
CA PRO A 115 0.59 7.35 4.66
C PRO A 115 0.78 8.20 5.91
N ALA A 116 1.27 9.43 5.74
CA ALA A 116 1.46 10.38 6.83
C ALA A 116 0.15 10.75 7.51
N LYS A 117 -0.94 10.82 6.72
CA LYS A 117 -2.32 10.92 7.21
C LYS A 117 -3.05 9.62 6.94
N TRP A 118 -3.55 8.97 8.00
CA TRP A 118 -4.27 7.71 7.85
C TRP A 118 -5.60 7.90 7.10
N ILE A 119 -6.41 8.88 7.50
CA ILE A 119 -7.61 9.28 6.76
C ILE A 119 -7.48 10.78 6.52
N SER A 120 -7.46 11.20 5.25
CA SER A 120 -7.20 12.59 4.86
C SER A 120 -8.24 13.58 5.41
N LEU A 121 -9.47 13.11 5.62
CA LEU A 121 -10.58 13.90 6.18
C LEU A 121 -10.48 14.11 7.69
N TYR A 122 -9.62 13.36 8.40
CA TYR A 122 -9.48 13.48 9.85
C TYR A 122 -8.34 14.44 10.20
N LYS A 123 -8.57 15.27 11.22
CA LYS A 123 -7.57 16.21 11.72
C LYS A 123 -6.36 15.49 12.31
N GLU A 124 -6.60 14.39 13.01
CA GLU A 124 -5.58 13.60 13.66
C GLU A 124 -5.55 12.18 13.08
N SER A 125 -4.35 11.63 12.96
CA SER A 125 -4.17 10.23 12.58
C SER A 125 -3.97 9.36 13.82
N PRO A 126 -4.50 8.13 13.83
CA PRO A 126 -4.23 7.18 14.91
C PRO A 126 -2.73 6.94 15.06
N GLN A 127 -2.24 6.86 16.29
CA GLN A 127 -0.83 6.59 16.60
C GLN A 127 -0.47 5.09 16.44
N ILE A 128 -0.90 4.49 15.33
CA ILE A 128 -0.67 3.08 15.01
C ILE A 128 0.54 2.87 14.11
N ILE A 129 1.07 3.91 13.48
CA ILE A 129 2.24 3.81 12.61
C ILE A 129 3.50 3.78 13.52
N PRO A 130 4.29 2.69 13.50
CA PRO A 130 5.56 2.62 14.23
C PRO A 130 6.50 3.76 13.84
N LYS A 131 7.34 4.21 14.78
CA LYS A 131 8.19 5.40 14.60
C LYS A 131 9.26 5.20 13.52
N GLU A 132 9.66 3.95 13.32
CA GLU A 132 10.64 3.50 12.35
C GLU A 132 10.09 3.42 10.92
N TRP A 133 8.76 3.47 10.74
CA TRP A 133 8.17 3.48 9.40
C TRP A 133 8.21 4.87 8.79
N VAL A 134 8.52 4.91 7.50
CA VAL A 134 8.59 6.14 6.72
C VAL A 134 7.18 6.62 6.43
N LYS A 135 6.94 7.92 6.63
CA LYS A 135 5.64 8.53 6.37
C LYS A 135 5.69 9.37 5.11
N VAL A 136 4.79 9.12 4.18
CA VAL A 136 4.67 9.88 2.92
C VAL A 136 3.31 10.55 2.83
N GLU A 137 3.29 11.82 2.43
CA GLU A 137 2.05 12.57 2.25
C GLU A 137 1.41 12.29 0.87
N SER A 138 0.11 12.02 0.90
CA SER A 138 -0.76 12.05 -0.28
C SER A 138 -1.24 13.47 -0.53
N ALA A 139 -1.46 13.83 -1.80
CA ALA A 139 -2.18 15.04 -2.15
C ALA A 139 -3.54 15.06 -1.42
N THR A 140 -3.85 16.20 -0.82
CA THR A 140 -5.16 16.38 -0.18
C THR A 140 -6.19 16.65 -1.25
N LYS A 141 -7.30 15.90 -1.26
CA LYS A 141 -8.51 16.37 -1.92
C LYS A 141 -8.94 17.64 -1.20
N LYS A 142 -9.02 18.77 -1.91
CA LYS A 142 -9.69 19.96 -1.38
C LYS A 142 -11.10 19.55 -0.97
N ASN A 143 -11.50 19.89 0.25
CA ASN A 143 -12.87 19.70 0.66
C ASN A 143 -13.74 20.60 -0.25
N PRO A 144 -14.83 20.12 -0.89
CA PRO A 144 -15.70 21.00 -1.68
C PRO A 144 -16.30 22.17 -0.87
N ASN A 145 -16.19 22.13 0.46
CA ASN A 145 -16.58 23.19 1.38
C ASN A 145 -15.45 24.13 1.81
N ASP A 146 -14.20 23.89 1.39
CA ASP A 146 -13.10 24.83 1.58
C ASP A 146 -13.20 25.92 0.50
N LYS A 147 -14.10 26.89 0.71
CA LYS A 147 -14.09 28.20 0.05
C LYS A 147 -13.30 29.20 0.88
#